data_AF-A0AAD9RNX0-F1
#
_entry.id   AF-A0AAD9RNX0-F1
#
_cell.length_a   1.000
_cell.length_b   1.000
_cell.length_c   1.000
_cell.angle_alpha   90.00
_cell.angle_beta   90.00
_cell.angle_gamma   90.00
#
_symmetry.space_group_name_H-M   'P 1'
#
loop_
_entity.id
_entity.type
_entity.pdbx_description
1 polymer ?
#
loop_
_entity_poly.entity_id
_entity_poly.type
_entity_poly.pdbx_seq_one_letter_code
_entity_poly.pdbx_strand_id
1 'polypeptide(L)'
;MIHKKCRQGFYPHTNIKRFEVPENKVSWNVEYPEYKPNKYTAPSIKDKPWADPEIENTSFIPKWNAIDGKVNRKSFMGDYIITKDGYPLNPVGRTGIIGRGVLGRWGPNHAADPIVTRWKRNKDGTLETDKSTKKPILQFVAVQRRDCKEWAIPGGMVDPGETVSTTLKREFMEEAMNLLESNNAKRSEMETSINQFFQNGTEIYKGYVDDPRNTDNAWIETIALNFHDGDNNTFGELTLTAGDDACNVRWIDANAKLNLYASHAEFIKETVHKHNAHW
;
A
#
# COMPACT_ATOMS: atom_id res chain seq x y z
N MET A 1 6.97 -12.62 11.92
CA MET A 1 7.42 -11.48 11.10
C MET A 1 8.00 -10.45 12.06
N ILE A 2 9.20 -9.92 11.80
CA ILE A 2 9.77 -8.79 12.57
C ILE A 2 9.88 -7.62 11.59
N HIS A 3 9.12 -6.56 11.83
CA HIS A 3 9.20 -5.34 11.02
C HIS A 3 10.57 -4.65 11.20
N LYS A 4 11.11 -4.06 10.14
CA LYS A 4 12.43 -3.41 10.12
C LYS A 4 12.33 -1.99 9.61
N LYS A 5 11.58 -1.74 8.53
CA LYS A 5 11.49 -0.41 7.89
C LYS A 5 10.90 0.61 8.86
N CYS A 6 9.88 0.24 9.63
CA CYS A 6 9.25 1.12 10.60
C CYS A 6 10.03 1.34 11.90
N ARG A 7 11.21 0.73 12.10
CA ARG A 7 12.05 0.91 13.30
C ARG A 7 13.31 1.73 13.04
N GLN A 8 13.59 2.08 11.79
CA GLN A 8 14.87 2.68 11.41
C GLN A 8 14.82 4.21 11.42
N GLY A 9 15.86 4.80 12.01
CA GLY A 9 16.20 6.21 11.83
C GLY A 9 15.18 7.21 12.36
N PHE A 10 14.86 8.18 11.50
CA PHE A 10 13.94 9.26 11.79
C PHE A 10 12.55 8.94 11.23
N TYR A 11 11.51 9.41 11.90
CA TYR A 11 10.16 9.33 11.37
C TYR A 11 10.07 10.11 10.04
N PRO A 12 9.44 9.57 8.98
CA PRO A 12 9.47 10.14 7.64
C PRO A 12 9.20 11.65 7.59
N HIS A 13 10.05 12.39 6.87
CA HIS A 13 9.98 13.86 6.70
C HIS A 13 10.04 14.68 8.00
N THR A 14 10.64 14.12 9.06
CA THR A 14 10.84 14.81 10.34
C THR A 14 12.26 14.63 10.86
N ASN A 15 12.62 15.43 11.88
CA ASN A 15 13.83 15.23 12.67
C ASN A 15 13.58 14.40 13.95
N ILE A 16 12.43 13.70 14.03
CA ILE A 16 12.06 12.93 15.22
C ILE A 16 12.68 11.55 15.12
N LYS A 17 13.68 11.30 15.96
CA LYS A 17 14.34 10.00 16.04
C LYS A 17 13.44 8.99 16.75
N ARG A 18 13.31 7.80 16.17
CA ARG A 18 12.65 6.67 16.84
C ARG A 18 13.49 6.19 18.02
N PHE A 19 12.83 5.80 19.10
CA PHE A 19 13.48 5.12 20.21
C PHE A 19 14.03 3.77 19.74
N GLU A 20 15.21 3.40 20.22
CA GLU A 20 15.86 2.17 19.79
C GLU A 20 15.13 0.93 20.31
N VAL A 21 14.72 0.08 19.39
CA VAL A 21 14.05 -1.19 19.71
C VAL A 21 14.92 -2.34 19.19
N PRO A 22 15.73 -2.97 20.05
CA PRO A 22 16.45 -4.20 19.71
C PRO A 22 15.51 -5.30 19.20
N GLU A 23 15.99 -6.19 18.32
CA GLU A 23 15.12 -7.22 17.71
C GLU A 23 14.42 -8.11 18.76
N ASN A 24 15.11 -8.45 19.86
CA ASN A 24 14.54 -9.22 20.96
C ASN A 24 13.55 -8.44 21.85
N LYS A 25 13.41 -7.12 21.66
CA LYS A 25 12.48 -6.24 22.38
C LYS A 25 11.32 -5.75 21.52
N VAL A 26 11.21 -6.21 20.27
CA VAL A 26 10.11 -5.82 19.37
C VAL A 26 8.76 -6.31 19.89
N SER A 27 8.67 -7.57 20.32
CA SER A 27 7.40 -8.14 20.78
C SER A 27 6.89 -7.47 22.07
N TRP A 28 5.61 -7.10 22.09
CA TRP A 28 4.94 -6.58 23.28
C TRP A 28 4.98 -7.52 24.49
N ASN A 29 5.09 -8.83 24.25
CA ASN A 29 5.17 -9.86 25.30
C ASN A 29 6.51 -9.87 26.04
N VAL A 30 7.52 -9.16 25.52
CA VAL A 30 8.81 -9.01 26.18
C VAL A 30 8.79 -7.71 26.98
N GLU A 31 9.09 -7.82 28.27
CA GLU A 31 9.24 -6.65 29.15
C GLU A 31 10.35 -5.74 28.64
N TYR A 32 10.05 -4.44 28.61
CA TYR A 32 11.02 -3.41 28.25
C TYR A 32 10.74 -2.13 29.06
N PRO A 33 11.03 -2.11 30.38
CA PRO A 33 10.69 -1.00 31.27
C PRO A 33 11.30 0.35 30.86
N GLU A 34 12.44 0.31 30.18
CA GLU A 34 13.15 1.50 29.71
C GLU A 34 12.54 2.09 28.43
N TYR A 35 11.58 1.40 27.80
CA TYR A 35 10.95 1.81 26.56
C TYR A 35 10.17 3.11 26.73
N LYS A 36 10.76 4.22 26.24
CA LYS A 36 10.21 5.58 26.34
C LYS A 36 10.19 6.23 24.95
N PRO A 37 9.33 5.74 24.05
CA PRO A 37 9.21 6.27 22.70
C PRO A 37 8.76 7.72 22.68
N ASN A 38 9.26 8.49 21.71
CA ASN A 38 8.76 9.85 21.46
C ASN A 38 7.28 9.79 21.03
N LYS A 39 6.47 10.75 21.50
CA LYS A 39 5.09 10.95 21.01
C LYS A 39 5.12 11.86 19.79
N TYR A 40 4.54 11.40 18.68
CA TYR A 40 4.39 12.21 17.48
C TYR A 40 3.08 11.92 16.74
N THR A 41 2.38 13.00 16.44
CA THR A 41 1.27 13.06 15.49
C THR A 41 1.48 14.31 14.65
N ALA A 42 1.43 14.18 13.33
CA ALA A 42 1.78 15.25 12.41
C ALA A 42 0.70 16.36 12.44
N PRO A 43 1.08 17.65 12.50
CA PRO A 43 0.10 18.73 12.46
C PRO A 43 -0.76 18.74 11.19
N SER A 44 -0.25 18.18 10.08
CA SER A 44 -0.95 18.11 8.79
C SER A 44 -2.23 17.27 8.83
N ILE A 45 -2.35 16.32 9.77
CA ILE A 45 -3.54 15.46 9.89
C ILE A 45 -4.58 16.07 10.82
N LYS A 46 -4.24 17.13 11.56
CA LYS A 46 -5.13 17.74 12.54
C LYS A 46 -6.37 18.30 11.83
N ASP A 47 -7.55 18.01 12.40
CA ASP A 47 -8.86 18.46 11.93
C ASP A 47 -9.19 18.06 10.48
N LYS A 48 -8.49 17.06 9.92
CA LYS A 48 -8.79 16.51 8.60
C LYS A 48 -9.96 15.55 8.67
N PRO A 49 -10.89 15.55 7.69
CA PRO A 49 -12.07 14.67 7.70
C PRO A 49 -11.71 13.17 7.63
N TRP A 50 -10.54 12.86 7.08
CA TRP A 50 -10.00 11.50 6.99
C TRP A 50 -9.15 11.11 8.20
N ALA A 51 -8.94 11.99 9.18
CA ALA A 51 -8.19 11.70 10.38
C ALA A 51 -9.11 11.55 11.60
N ASP A 52 -8.73 10.68 12.52
CA ASP A 52 -9.43 10.55 13.80
C ASP A 52 -9.14 11.75 14.72
N PRO A 53 -10.00 12.04 15.70
CA PRO A 53 -9.62 12.84 16.86
C PRO A 53 -8.51 12.16 17.68
N GLU A 54 -7.90 12.91 18.60
CA GLU A 54 -7.04 12.32 19.64
C GLU A 54 -7.86 11.43 20.58
N ILE A 55 -7.24 10.39 21.16
CA ILE A 55 -7.91 9.44 22.07
C ILE A 55 -8.45 10.13 23.32
N GLU A 56 -7.78 11.20 23.76
CA GLU A 56 -8.15 12.01 24.90
C GLU A 56 -9.44 12.83 24.67
N ASN A 57 -9.97 12.88 23.44
CA ASN A 57 -11.24 13.53 23.14
C ASN A 57 -12.42 12.68 23.61
N THR A 58 -13.17 13.15 24.60
CA THR A 58 -14.31 12.42 25.20
C THR A 58 -15.45 12.11 24.23
N SER A 59 -15.57 12.87 23.14
CA SER A 59 -16.56 12.61 22.09
C SER A 59 -16.10 11.56 21.07
N PHE A 60 -14.83 11.17 21.12
CA PHE A 60 -14.28 10.12 20.27
C PHE A 60 -14.38 8.77 20.97
N ILE A 61 -15.40 7.99 20.61
CA ILE A 61 -15.69 6.67 21.18
C ILE A 61 -15.54 5.61 20.07
N PRO A 62 -14.29 5.26 19.69
CA PRO A 62 -14.03 4.35 18.58
C PRO A 62 -14.47 2.92 18.90
N LYS A 63 -15.04 2.24 17.90
CA LYS A 63 -15.33 0.80 17.96
C LYS A 63 -14.16 -0.01 17.42
N TRP A 64 -13.19 -0.31 18.28
CA TRP A 64 -12.01 -1.09 17.92
C TRP A 64 -12.36 -2.50 17.43
N ASN A 65 -11.51 -3.06 16.57
CA ASN A 65 -11.67 -4.40 15.98
C ASN A 65 -13.04 -4.62 15.30
N ALA A 66 -13.69 -3.55 14.85
CA ALA A 66 -15.02 -3.59 14.23
C ALA A 66 -15.14 -2.60 13.06
N ILE A 67 -16.24 -2.70 12.32
CA ILE A 67 -16.66 -1.64 11.39
C ILE A 67 -17.32 -0.53 12.21
N ASP A 68 -16.69 0.63 12.24
CA ASP A 68 -17.09 1.80 13.03
C ASP A 68 -17.69 2.87 12.13
N GLY A 69 -18.98 2.71 11.81
CA GLY A 69 -19.66 3.55 10.82
C GLY A 69 -19.03 3.38 9.44
N LYS A 70 -18.39 4.44 8.92
CA LYS A 70 -17.67 4.43 7.63
C LYS A 70 -16.20 4.03 7.75
N VAL A 71 -15.69 3.85 8.96
CA VAL A 71 -14.27 3.52 9.19
C VAL A 71 -14.17 2.03 9.51
N ASN A 72 -13.46 1.29 8.66
CA ASN A 72 -13.08 -0.08 8.99
C ASN A 72 -11.92 -0.03 9.99
N ARG A 73 -12.16 -0.43 11.24
CA ARG A 73 -11.13 -0.56 12.27
C ARG A 73 -10.70 -2.02 12.48
N LYS A 74 -11.14 -2.96 11.64
CA LYS A 74 -10.72 -4.37 11.72
C LYS A 74 -9.36 -4.55 11.06
N SER A 75 -8.43 -5.14 11.78
CA SER A 75 -7.17 -5.57 11.17
C SER A 75 -7.36 -6.88 10.39
N PHE A 76 -6.64 -7.01 9.28
CA PHE A 76 -6.47 -8.27 8.55
C PHE A 76 -5.59 -9.28 9.31
N MET A 77 -4.91 -8.85 10.37
CA MET A 77 -4.08 -9.68 11.24
C MET A 77 -4.87 -10.30 12.42
N GLY A 78 -6.18 -10.08 12.48
CA GLY A 78 -7.02 -10.44 13.63
C GLY A 78 -7.13 -9.29 14.64
N ASP A 79 -7.72 -9.57 15.80
CA ASP A 79 -7.96 -8.54 16.81
C ASP A 79 -6.63 -8.02 17.40
N TYR A 80 -6.45 -6.70 17.38
CA TYR A 80 -5.31 -6.04 18.02
C TYR A 80 -5.64 -5.62 19.45
N ILE A 81 -4.59 -5.51 20.27
CA ILE A 81 -4.69 -5.16 21.68
C ILE A 81 -4.97 -3.67 21.83
N ILE A 82 -5.84 -3.33 22.77
CA ILE A 82 -6.10 -1.96 23.23
C ILE A 82 -5.49 -1.78 24.62
N THR A 83 -4.68 -0.74 24.81
CA THR A 83 -4.12 -0.39 26.12
C THR A 83 -5.20 0.07 27.08
N LYS A 84 -4.90 0.09 28.38
CA LYS A 84 -5.81 0.63 29.40
C LYS A 84 -6.22 2.09 29.13
N ASP A 85 -5.34 2.84 28.47
CA ASP A 85 -5.54 4.24 28.11
C ASP A 85 -6.24 4.40 26.74
N GLY A 86 -6.71 3.31 26.13
CA GLY A 86 -7.54 3.35 24.92
C GLY A 86 -6.77 3.33 23.59
N TYR A 87 -5.44 3.20 23.62
CA TYR A 87 -4.64 3.18 22.39
C TYR A 87 -4.55 1.77 21.79
N PRO A 88 -4.71 1.61 20.47
CA PRO A 88 -4.37 0.37 19.80
C PRO A 88 -2.85 0.14 19.83
N LEU A 89 -2.45 -1.13 19.89
CA LEU A 89 -1.07 -1.58 19.79
C LEU A 89 -0.82 -2.25 18.45
N ASN A 90 0.27 -1.84 17.80
CA ASN A 90 0.73 -2.40 16.54
C ASN A 90 0.90 -3.93 16.66
N PRO A 91 0.20 -4.73 15.83
CA PRO A 91 0.17 -6.19 15.99
C PRO A 91 1.54 -6.85 15.76
N VAL A 92 2.47 -6.15 15.11
CA VAL A 92 3.82 -6.67 14.83
C VAL A 92 4.85 -6.28 15.90
N GLY A 93 4.55 -5.31 16.77
CA GLY A 93 5.39 -4.95 17.91
C GLY A 93 5.74 -3.45 18.02
N ARG A 94 6.72 -3.17 18.87
CA ARG A 94 7.27 -1.83 19.14
C ARG A 94 7.99 -1.26 17.94
N THR A 95 7.70 0.00 17.61
CA THR A 95 8.27 0.76 16.50
C THR A 95 9.23 1.87 16.93
N GLY A 96 9.30 2.16 18.23
CA GLY A 96 10.10 3.25 18.78
C GLY A 96 9.41 4.62 18.76
N ILE A 97 8.13 4.70 18.43
CA ILE A 97 7.38 5.96 18.42
C ILE A 97 5.90 5.71 18.74
N ILE A 98 5.29 6.57 19.55
CA ILE A 98 3.86 6.52 19.88
C ILE A 98 3.12 7.71 19.25
N GLY A 99 1.80 7.66 19.22
CA GLY A 99 0.96 8.56 18.43
C GLY A 99 0.71 8.01 17.03
N ARG A 100 0.18 8.83 16.13
CA ARG A 100 -0.18 8.38 14.77
C ARG A 100 0.86 8.68 13.71
N GLY A 101 1.83 9.53 14.04
CA GLY A 101 2.70 10.13 13.04
C GLY A 101 1.87 10.81 11.94
N VAL A 102 2.07 10.44 10.68
CA VAL A 102 1.31 11.00 9.53
C VAL A 102 0.05 10.22 9.18
N LEU A 103 -0.26 9.13 9.89
CA LEU A 103 -1.43 8.30 9.59
C LEU A 103 -2.70 8.91 10.18
N GLY A 104 -3.79 8.92 9.41
CA GLY A 104 -5.05 9.54 9.84
C GLY A 104 -5.73 8.78 10.97
N ARG A 105 -5.72 7.45 10.90
CA ARG A 105 -6.47 6.58 11.80
C ARG A 105 -5.60 6.02 12.91
N TRP A 106 -6.18 5.87 14.09
CA TRP A 106 -5.64 4.99 15.12
C TRP A 106 -5.88 3.53 14.71
N GLY A 107 -4.87 2.68 14.90
CA GLY A 107 -4.93 1.27 14.50
C GLY A 107 -4.61 1.07 13.02
N PRO A 108 -5.33 0.17 12.32
CA PRO A 108 -5.07 -0.10 10.91
C PRO A 108 -5.51 1.08 10.02
N ASN A 109 -4.63 1.44 9.09
CA ASN A 109 -4.87 2.39 8.01
C ASN A 109 -4.86 1.59 6.71
N HIS A 110 -6.04 1.33 6.16
CA HIS A 110 -6.20 0.44 5.02
C HIS A 110 -5.84 1.12 3.70
N ALA A 111 -5.00 0.46 2.91
CA ALA A 111 -4.66 0.78 1.54
C ALA A 111 -5.13 -0.33 0.59
N ALA A 112 -5.07 -0.06 -0.71
CA ALA A 112 -5.30 -1.04 -1.75
C ALA A 112 -4.29 -0.87 -2.89
N ASP A 113 -3.67 -1.98 -3.32
CA ASP A 113 -2.58 -2.00 -4.28
C ASP A 113 -2.98 -2.79 -5.56
N PRO A 114 -3.34 -2.11 -6.66
CA PRO A 114 -3.68 -2.75 -7.93
C PRO A 114 -2.41 -3.13 -8.70
N ILE A 115 -2.09 -4.42 -8.71
CA ILE A 115 -0.96 -4.97 -9.46
C ILE A 115 -1.43 -5.31 -10.88
N VAL A 116 -1.44 -4.31 -11.75
CA VAL A 116 -1.78 -4.51 -13.17
C VAL A 116 -0.57 -5.07 -13.92
N THR A 117 -0.75 -6.23 -14.53
CA THR A 117 0.32 -6.96 -15.22
C THR A 117 -0.04 -7.32 -16.64
N ARG A 118 0.98 -7.48 -17.48
CA ARG A 118 0.87 -8.07 -18.82
C ARG A 118 2.12 -8.89 -19.13
N TRP A 119 2.05 -9.72 -20.15
CA TRP A 119 3.26 -10.32 -20.68
C TRP A 119 4.07 -9.35 -21.53
N LYS A 120 5.39 -9.38 -21.41
CA LYS A 120 6.29 -8.70 -22.34
C LYS A 120 6.23 -9.37 -23.70
N ARG A 121 6.10 -8.59 -24.76
CA ARG A 121 5.99 -9.07 -26.14
C ARG A 121 7.03 -8.42 -27.05
N ASN A 122 7.53 -9.19 -28.01
CA ASN A 122 8.35 -8.70 -29.11
C ASN A 122 7.50 -7.89 -30.11
N LYS A 123 8.15 -7.25 -31.09
CA LYS A 123 7.47 -6.46 -32.15
C LYS A 123 6.47 -7.25 -32.98
N ASP A 124 6.64 -8.57 -33.07
CA ASP A 124 5.74 -9.49 -33.78
C ASP A 124 4.58 -10.01 -32.89
N GLY A 125 4.48 -9.53 -31.65
CA GLY A 125 3.45 -9.92 -30.68
C GLY A 125 3.77 -11.21 -29.91
N THR A 126 4.86 -11.90 -30.20
CA THR A 126 5.26 -13.12 -29.48
C THR A 126 5.76 -12.82 -28.07
N LEU A 127 5.54 -13.75 -27.13
CA LEU A 127 6.00 -13.59 -25.74
C LEU A 127 7.52 -13.55 -25.67
N GLU A 128 8.07 -12.56 -25.00
CA GLU A 128 9.50 -12.52 -24.69
C GLU A 128 9.79 -13.44 -23.49
N THR A 129 10.82 -14.27 -23.62
CA THR A 129 11.26 -15.19 -22.57
C THR A 129 12.65 -14.83 -22.09
N ASP A 130 12.88 -14.96 -20.78
CA ASP A 130 14.20 -14.76 -20.23
C ASP A 130 15.15 -15.90 -20.66
N LYS A 131 16.39 -15.55 -20.99
CA LYS A 131 17.37 -16.50 -21.53
C LYS A 131 17.82 -17.52 -20.49
N SER A 132 17.83 -17.16 -19.21
CA SER A 132 18.33 -18.00 -18.12
C SER A 132 17.26 -18.95 -17.59
N THR A 133 16.05 -18.44 -17.31
CA THR A 133 14.98 -19.24 -16.72
C THR A 133 14.12 -19.95 -17.77
N LYS A 134 14.20 -19.51 -19.04
CA LYS A 134 13.30 -19.96 -20.14
C LYS A 134 11.82 -19.72 -19.86
N LYS A 135 11.51 -18.83 -18.91
CA LYS A 135 10.14 -18.45 -18.54
C LYS A 135 9.75 -17.13 -19.21
N PRO A 136 8.45 -16.89 -19.46
CA PRO A 136 7.98 -15.61 -19.99
C PRO A 136 8.28 -14.46 -19.01
N ILE A 137 8.57 -13.27 -19.56
CA ILE A 137 8.82 -12.06 -18.77
C ILE A 137 7.49 -11.37 -18.49
N LEU A 138 7.18 -11.19 -17.22
CA LEU A 138 6.01 -10.42 -16.77
C LEU A 138 6.38 -8.94 -16.65
N GLN A 139 5.50 -8.05 -17.09
CA GLN A 139 5.60 -6.62 -16.82
C GLN A 139 4.50 -6.21 -15.86
N PHE A 140 4.76 -5.20 -15.03
CA PHE A 140 3.74 -4.56 -14.21
C PHE A 140 3.79 -3.05 -14.36
N VAL A 141 2.66 -2.38 -14.13
CA VAL A 141 2.61 -0.92 -14.09
C VAL A 141 3.17 -0.44 -12.76
N ALA A 142 4.12 0.48 -12.83
CA ALA A 142 4.68 1.15 -11.66
C ALA A 142 4.65 2.66 -11.84
N VAL A 143 4.52 3.36 -10.72
CA VAL A 143 4.64 4.82 -10.63
C VAL A 143 5.86 5.19 -9.80
N GLN A 144 6.50 6.30 -10.16
CA GLN A 144 7.57 6.87 -9.35
C GLN A 144 7.00 7.97 -8.46
N ARG A 145 7.04 7.77 -7.16
CA ARG A 145 6.44 8.69 -6.18
C ARG A 145 7.15 10.04 -6.19
N ARG A 146 6.41 11.14 -6.02
CA ARG A 146 7.01 12.48 -5.99
C ARG A 146 7.85 12.76 -4.74
N ASP A 147 7.45 12.21 -3.60
CA ASP A 147 8.00 12.48 -2.27
C ASP A 147 9.37 11.83 -2.02
N CYS A 148 9.54 10.56 -2.38
CA CYS A 148 10.76 9.78 -2.15
C CYS A 148 11.50 9.39 -3.43
N LYS A 149 10.91 9.61 -4.60
CA LYS A 149 11.45 9.19 -5.92
C LYS A 149 11.60 7.67 -6.08
N GLU A 150 11.03 6.87 -5.19
CA GLU A 150 11.01 5.42 -5.31
C GLU A 150 9.90 4.95 -6.25
N TRP A 151 10.13 3.81 -6.90
CA TRP A 151 9.12 3.14 -7.71
C TRP A 151 8.19 2.31 -6.81
N ALA A 152 6.89 2.35 -7.11
CA ALA A 152 5.85 1.69 -6.33
C ALA A 152 4.74 1.15 -7.25
N ILE A 153 3.94 0.22 -6.71
CA ILE A 153 2.63 -0.13 -7.27
C ILE A 153 1.74 1.13 -7.13
N PRO A 154 0.92 1.47 -8.14
CA PRO A 154 0.04 2.64 -8.10
C PRO A 154 -1.17 2.40 -7.20
N GLY A 155 -0.94 2.39 -5.89
CA GLY A 155 -1.93 2.11 -4.86
C GLY A 155 -2.04 3.26 -3.87
N GLY A 156 -3.14 3.28 -3.12
CA GLY A 156 -3.43 4.36 -2.20
C GLY A 156 -4.41 3.98 -1.10
N MET A 157 -4.83 4.97 -0.34
CA MET A 157 -5.63 4.77 0.88
C MET A 157 -7.09 4.48 0.53
N VAL A 158 -7.72 3.59 1.30
CA VAL A 158 -9.17 3.35 1.19
C VAL A 158 -9.90 4.50 1.85
N ASP A 159 -10.75 5.20 1.08
CA ASP A 159 -11.53 6.31 1.60
C ASP A 159 -12.65 5.87 2.54
N PRO A 160 -13.12 6.73 3.47
CA PRO A 160 -14.19 6.39 4.39
C PRO A 160 -15.50 5.98 3.68
N GLY A 161 -15.89 4.72 3.84
CA GLY A 161 -17.07 4.14 3.18
C GLY A 161 -16.84 3.67 1.74
N GLU A 162 -15.62 3.80 1.21
CA GLU A 162 -15.21 3.25 -0.07
C GLU A 162 -14.99 1.72 0.04
N THR A 163 -15.30 0.99 -1.03
CA THR A 163 -14.97 -0.44 -1.11
C THR A 163 -13.57 -0.63 -1.70
N VAL A 164 -12.89 -1.70 -1.31
CA VAL A 164 -11.53 -2.01 -1.80
C VAL A 164 -11.48 -2.08 -3.33
N SER A 165 -12.48 -2.64 -3.99
CA SER A 165 -12.55 -2.71 -5.45
C SER A 165 -12.68 -1.32 -6.10
N THR A 166 -13.44 -0.42 -5.47
CA THR A 166 -13.52 0.99 -5.90
C THR A 166 -12.16 1.68 -5.76
N THR A 167 -11.48 1.52 -4.62
CA THR A 167 -10.14 2.08 -4.37
C THR A 167 -9.14 1.60 -5.41
N LEU A 168 -9.02 0.28 -5.64
CA LEU A 168 -8.07 -0.30 -6.59
C LEU A 168 -8.21 0.28 -8.00
N LYS A 169 -9.45 0.45 -8.46
CA LYS A 169 -9.73 1.04 -9.76
C LYS A 169 -9.41 2.54 -9.78
N ARG A 170 -9.86 3.28 -8.76
CA ARG A 170 -9.66 4.73 -8.64
C ARG A 170 -8.18 5.08 -8.65
N GLU A 171 -7.41 4.47 -7.75
CA GLU A 171 -5.96 4.71 -7.61
C GLU A 171 -5.22 4.43 -8.92
N PHE A 172 -5.52 3.31 -9.58
CA PHE A 172 -4.89 3.02 -10.87
C PHE A 172 -5.23 4.05 -11.95
N MET A 173 -6.50 4.47 -12.04
CA MET A 173 -6.93 5.46 -13.03
C MET A 173 -6.33 6.85 -12.77
N GLU A 174 -6.27 7.25 -11.50
CA GLU A 174 -5.71 8.54 -11.07
C GLU A 174 -4.20 8.57 -11.27
N GLU A 175 -3.46 7.58 -10.75
CA GLU A 175 -2.00 7.61 -10.73
C GLU A 175 -1.33 7.17 -12.04
N ALA A 176 -1.95 6.25 -12.80
CA ALA A 176 -1.30 5.61 -13.95
C ALA A 176 -1.90 5.98 -15.32
N MET A 177 -3.08 6.61 -15.36
CA MET A 177 -3.77 6.90 -16.62
C MET A 177 -4.10 8.39 -16.85
N ASN A 178 -3.99 9.25 -15.83
CA ASN A 178 -4.39 10.66 -15.87
C ASN A 178 -5.76 10.90 -16.57
N LEU A 179 -6.71 9.99 -16.37
CA LEU A 179 -7.97 10.00 -17.12
C LEU A 179 -8.91 11.17 -16.76
N LEU A 180 -8.62 11.90 -15.69
CA LEU A 180 -9.37 13.08 -15.27
C LEU A 180 -9.37 14.19 -16.35
N GLU A 181 -8.38 14.20 -17.25
CA GLU A 181 -8.18 15.27 -18.24
C GLU A 181 -8.56 14.91 -19.70
N SER A 182 -9.15 13.73 -19.96
CA SER A 182 -9.32 13.21 -21.33
C SER A 182 -10.75 13.35 -21.93
N ASN A 183 -10.84 13.59 -23.26
CA ASN A 183 -12.07 13.85 -24.05
C ASN A 183 -13.16 12.75 -23.96
N ASN A 184 -14.44 13.15 -24.01
CA ASN A 184 -15.61 12.36 -23.58
C ASN A 184 -15.91 11.02 -24.30
N ALA A 185 -15.66 10.86 -25.60
CA ALA A 185 -16.13 9.67 -26.34
C ALA A 185 -15.22 8.45 -26.18
N LYS A 186 -13.90 8.61 -26.39
CA LYS A 186 -12.89 7.56 -26.16
C LYS A 186 -12.84 7.12 -24.69
N ARG A 187 -13.17 8.04 -23.78
CA ARG A 187 -13.26 7.80 -22.35
C ARG A 187 -14.32 6.75 -21.99
N SER A 188 -15.51 6.80 -22.58
CA SER A 188 -16.60 5.88 -22.24
C SER A 188 -16.31 4.41 -22.60
N GLU A 189 -15.74 4.16 -23.78
CA GLU A 189 -15.33 2.82 -24.21
C GLU A 189 -14.17 2.29 -23.36
N MET A 190 -13.18 3.14 -23.09
CA MET A 190 -12.03 2.80 -22.25
C MET A 190 -12.45 2.53 -20.80
N GLU A 191 -13.34 3.34 -20.24
CA GLU A 191 -13.91 3.13 -18.91
C GLU A 191 -14.66 1.80 -18.82
N THR A 192 -15.41 1.41 -19.85
CA THR A 192 -16.11 0.11 -19.87
C THR A 192 -15.12 -1.05 -19.84
N SER A 193 -14.08 -1.02 -20.66
CA SER A 193 -13.05 -2.06 -20.69
C SER A 193 -12.27 -2.14 -19.36
N ILE A 194 -11.89 -0.99 -18.80
CA ILE A 194 -11.24 -0.91 -17.49
C ILE A 194 -12.18 -1.44 -16.39
N ASN A 195 -13.45 -1.05 -16.40
CA ASN A 195 -14.44 -1.54 -15.44
C ASN A 195 -14.52 -3.05 -15.44
N GLN A 196 -14.56 -3.66 -16.63
CA GLN A 196 -14.60 -5.12 -16.76
C GLN A 196 -13.28 -5.76 -16.31
N PHE A 197 -12.14 -5.15 -16.63
CA PHE A 197 -10.82 -5.64 -16.23
C PHE A 197 -10.67 -5.69 -14.70
N PHE A 198 -11.12 -4.66 -13.98
CA PHE A 198 -11.04 -4.57 -12.53
C PHE A 198 -12.08 -5.42 -11.78
N GLN A 199 -12.93 -6.18 -12.46
CA GLN A 199 -13.87 -7.10 -11.80
C GLN A 199 -13.21 -8.41 -11.33
N ASN A 200 -12.14 -8.85 -11.99
CA ASN A 200 -11.57 -10.20 -11.80
C ASN A 200 -10.15 -10.16 -11.22
N GLY A 201 -10.00 -9.56 -10.05
CA GLY A 201 -8.72 -9.48 -9.34
C GLY A 201 -8.38 -10.78 -8.58
N THR A 202 -7.12 -11.20 -8.63
CA THR A 202 -6.59 -12.30 -7.83
C THR A 202 -5.87 -11.77 -6.60
N GLU A 203 -6.25 -12.20 -5.40
CA GLU A 203 -5.56 -11.79 -4.17
C GLU A 203 -4.10 -12.30 -4.14
N ILE A 204 -3.18 -11.35 -4.01
CA ILE A 204 -1.74 -11.58 -3.85
C ILE A 204 -1.37 -11.50 -2.37
N TYR A 205 -1.87 -10.47 -1.70
CA TYR A 205 -1.54 -10.19 -0.31
C TYR A 205 -2.69 -9.48 0.38
N LYS A 206 -2.84 -9.77 1.67
CA LYS A 206 -3.77 -9.08 2.56
C LYS A 206 -3.20 -9.08 3.97
N GLY A 207 -2.90 -7.90 4.51
CA GLY A 207 -2.28 -7.83 5.83
C GLY A 207 -1.44 -6.59 6.10
N TYR A 208 -0.64 -6.70 7.15
CA TYR A 208 0.29 -5.68 7.63
C TYR A 208 1.42 -5.36 6.64
N VAL A 209 1.64 -4.07 6.38
CA VAL A 209 2.78 -3.60 5.58
C VAL A 209 3.85 -3.02 6.51
N ASP A 210 5.09 -3.48 6.39
CA ASP A 210 6.24 -2.86 7.07
C ASP A 210 6.57 -1.53 6.38
N ASP A 211 5.85 -0.47 6.77
CA ASP A 211 5.95 0.86 6.20
C ASP A 211 6.65 1.83 7.18
N PRO A 212 7.57 2.69 6.70
CA PRO A 212 8.25 3.69 7.52
C PRO A 212 7.34 4.61 8.34
N ARG A 213 6.06 4.77 7.94
CA ARG A 213 5.05 5.58 8.64
C ARG A 213 4.44 4.89 9.86
N ASN A 214 4.60 3.57 10.01
CA ASN A 214 4.01 2.84 11.13
C ASN A 214 4.55 3.34 12.48
N THR A 215 3.67 3.40 13.46
CA THR A 215 3.95 3.71 14.86
C THR A 215 3.48 2.57 15.75
N ASP A 216 3.64 2.71 17.06
CA ASP A 216 3.08 1.79 18.05
C ASP A 216 1.55 1.78 18.02
N ASN A 217 0.91 2.83 17.50
CA ASN A 217 -0.53 3.05 17.61
C ASN A 217 -1.25 3.23 16.27
N ALA A 218 -0.54 3.26 15.16
CA ALA A 218 -1.10 3.34 13.83
C ALA A 218 -0.20 2.61 12.84
N TRP A 219 -0.78 1.81 11.94
CA TRP A 219 -0.01 1.06 10.96
C TRP A 219 -0.78 0.89 9.66
N ILE A 220 -0.04 0.58 8.60
CA ILE A 220 -0.61 0.34 7.29
C ILE A 220 -0.93 -1.14 7.13
N GLU A 221 -2.11 -1.38 6.58
CA GLU A 221 -2.50 -2.68 6.03
C GLU A 221 -2.96 -2.49 4.60
N THR A 222 -2.67 -3.46 3.74
CA THR A 222 -3.09 -3.38 2.34
C THR A 222 -3.79 -4.67 1.91
N ILE A 223 -4.61 -4.54 0.86
CA ILE A 223 -4.99 -5.64 -0.01
C ILE A 223 -4.34 -5.39 -1.36
N ALA A 224 -3.45 -6.29 -1.77
CA ALA A 224 -2.86 -6.27 -3.09
C ALA A 224 -3.58 -7.29 -3.98
N LEU A 225 -4.22 -6.81 -5.05
CA LEU A 225 -4.87 -7.65 -6.05
C LEU A 225 -4.11 -7.56 -7.36
N ASN A 226 -3.85 -8.70 -7.98
CA ASN A 226 -3.33 -8.76 -9.34
C ASN A 226 -4.46 -8.80 -10.36
N PHE A 227 -4.34 -7.95 -11.36
CA PHE A 227 -5.17 -7.94 -12.55
C PHE A 227 -4.27 -8.18 -13.75
N HIS A 228 -4.57 -9.20 -14.55
CA HIS A 228 -3.66 -9.68 -15.58
C HIS A 228 -4.26 -9.54 -16.98
N ASP A 229 -3.61 -8.73 -17.82
CA ASP A 229 -3.91 -8.54 -19.24
C ASP A 229 -3.06 -9.51 -20.07
N GLY A 230 -3.45 -10.79 -20.05
CA GLY A 230 -2.66 -11.87 -20.65
C GLY A 230 -2.70 -11.87 -22.18
N ASP A 231 -3.86 -11.54 -22.77
CA ASP A 231 -4.07 -11.44 -24.21
C ASP A 231 -3.66 -10.07 -24.77
N ASN A 232 -3.35 -9.10 -23.90
CA ASN A 232 -2.92 -7.74 -24.24
C ASN A 232 -4.03 -6.94 -24.95
N ASN A 233 -5.29 -7.25 -24.67
CA ASN A 233 -6.46 -6.62 -25.28
C ASN A 233 -6.93 -5.37 -24.52
N THR A 234 -6.60 -5.24 -23.23
CA THR A 234 -7.06 -4.09 -22.41
C THR A 234 -6.06 -2.94 -22.44
N PHE A 235 -4.78 -3.22 -22.21
CA PHE A 235 -3.72 -2.20 -22.07
C PHE A 235 -2.67 -2.27 -23.18
N GLY A 236 -2.89 -3.06 -24.23
CA GLY A 236 -1.91 -3.25 -25.30
C GLY A 236 -1.47 -1.97 -26.00
N GLU A 237 -2.42 -1.07 -26.27
CA GLU A 237 -2.17 0.25 -26.89
C GLU A 237 -2.30 1.41 -25.90
N LEU A 238 -2.53 1.12 -24.61
CA LEU A 238 -2.83 2.15 -23.64
C LEU A 238 -1.57 2.95 -23.29
N THR A 239 -1.62 4.26 -23.53
CA THR A 239 -0.58 5.20 -23.11
C THR A 239 -0.76 5.51 -21.64
N LEU A 240 0.16 5.02 -20.81
CA LEU A 240 0.21 5.37 -19.39
C LEU A 240 0.63 6.83 -19.26
N THR A 241 -0.07 7.57 -18.39
CA THR A 241 0.23 8.98 -18.09
C THR A 241 0.25 9.15 -16.59
N ALA A 242 1.34 9.69 -16.05
CA ALA A 242 1.51 9.84 -14.62
C ALA A 242 0.49 10.87 -14.10
N GLY A 243 -0.23 10.51 -13.04
CA GLY A 243 -1.15 11.41 -12.34
C GLY A 243 -0.45 12.46 -11.48
N ASP A 244 -1.25 13.22 -10.74
CA ASP A 244 -0.75 14.34 -9.93
C ASP A 244 0.24 13.93 -8.84
N ASP A 245 0.11 12.74 -8.25
CA ASP A 245 1.00 12.24 -7.17
C ASP A 245 2.22 11.44 -7.67
N ALA A 246 2.23 11.09 -8.97
CA ALA A 246 3.33 10.39 -9.63
C ALA A 246 4.16 11.35 -10.50
N CYS A 247 5.49 11.22 -10.47
CA CYS A 247 6.34 11.97 -11.41
C CYS A 247 6.60 11.22 -12.72
N ASN A 248 6.52 9.89 -12.70
CA ASN A 248 6.69 9.03 -13.86
C ASN A 248 5.77 7.80 -13.72
N VAL A 249 5.37 7.23 -14.84
CA VAL A 249 4.66 5.94 -14.90
C VAL A 249 5.24 5.11 -16.04
N ARG A 250 5.40 3.80 -15.84
CA ARG A 250 5.80 2.89 -16.92
C ARG A 250 5.49 1.44 -16.60
N TRP A 251 5.53 0.63 -17.64
CA TRP A 251 5.73 -0.82 -17.52
C TRP A 251 7.16 -1.11 -17.07
N ILE A 252 7.32 -1.94 -16.05
CA ILE A 252 8.60 -2.45 -15.57
C ILE A 252 8.64 -3.97 -15.71
N ASP A 253 9.73 -4.51 -16.25
CA ASP A 253 9.99 -5.95 -16.29
C ASP A 253 10.19 -6.46 -14.85
N ALA A 254 9.35 -7.42 -14.43
CA ALA A 254 9.46 -8.04 -13.12
C ALA A 254 10.68 -8.94 -13.04
N ASN A 255 11.55 -8.71 -12.05
CA ASN A 255 12.75 -9.51 -11.79
C ASN A 255 13.27 -9.28 -10.36
N ALA A 256 14.16 -10.15 -9.90
CA ALA A 256 14.70 -10.14 -8.54
C ALA A 256 15.56 -8.92 -8.18
N LYS A 257 15.94 -8.07 -9.16
CA LYS A 257 16.73 -6.84 -8.92
C LYS A 257 15.87 -5.62 -8.67
N LEU A 258 14.54 -5.75 -8.67
CA LEU A 258 13.63 -4.65 -8.37
C LEU A 258 13.91 -4.07 -6.99
N ASN A 259 13.99 -2.75 -6.93
CA ASN A 259 14.00 -1.99 -5.68
C ASN A 259 12.74 -1.12 -5.66
N LEU A 260 11.76 -1.52 -4.84
CA LEU A 260 10.45 -0.86 -4.76
C LEU A 260 10.18 -0.36 -3.33
N TYR A 261 9.34 0.65 -3.23
CA TYR A 261 8.89 1.25 -1.98
C TYR A 261 8.18 0.21 -1.08
N ALA A 262 8.32 0.35 0.24
CA ALA A 262 7.70 -0.52 1.24
C ALA A 262 7.83 -2.02 0.91
N SER A 263 6.79 -2.83 1.05
CA SER A 263 6.85 -4.27 0.77
C SER A 263 6.54 -4.64 -0.68
N HIS A 264 6.51 -3.68 -1.61
CA HIS A 264 5.96 -3.91 -2.96
C HIS A 264 6.75 -4.97 -3.75
N ALA A 265 8.06 -5.07 -3.55
CA ALA A 265 8.89 -6.10 -4.20
C ALA A 265 8.43 -7.53 -3.86
N GLU A 266 7.98 -7.76 -2.62
CA GLU A 266 7.45 -9.07 -2.21
C GLU A 266 6.11 -9.36 -2.89
N PHE A 267 5.25 -8.35 -3.07
CA PHE A 267 3.98 -8.54 -3.77
C PHE A 267 4.20 -8.87 -5.26
N ILE A 268 5.17 -8.21 -5.92
CA ILE A 268 5.53 -8.53 -7.30
C ILE A 268 6.13 -9.93 -7.40
N LYS A 269 6.98 -10.34 -6.46
CA LYS A 269 7.53 -11.70 -6.39
C LYS A 269 6.44 -12.77 -6.32
N GLU A 270 5.47 -12.60 -5.42
CA GLU A 270 4.34 -13.53 -5.29
C GLU A 270 3.45 -13.53 -6.54
N THR A 271 3.28 -12.37 -7.18
CA THR A 271 2.58 -12.27 -8.47
C THR A 271 3.31 -13.05 -9.57
N VAL A 272 4.63 -12.91 -9.66
CA VAL A 272 5.48 -13.63 -10.62
C VAL A 272 5.40 -15.15 -10.39
N HIS A 273 5.43 -15.59 -9.13
CA HIS A 273 5.25 -17.00 -8.79
C HIS A 273 3.90 -17.55 -9.26
N LYS A 274 2.79 -16.82 -9.02
CA LYS A 274 1.45 -17.23 -9.47
C LYS A 274 1.33 -17.36 -10.98
N HIS A 275 2.01 -16.49 -11.73
CA HIS A 275 2.03 -16.53 -13.21
C HIS A 275 3.07 -17.48 -13.80
N ASN A 276 3.89 -18.14 -12.97
CA ASN A 276 5.03 -18.93 -13.42
C ASN A 276 5.97 -18.15 -14.38
N ALA A 277 6.22 -16.88 -14.06
CA ALA A 277 7.05 -15.99 -14.86
C ALA A 277 8.54 -16.04 -14.44
N HIS A 278 9.38 -15.33 -15.19
CA HIS A 278 10.77 -15.06 -14.81
C HIS A 278 10.85 -14.23 -13.52
N TRP A 279 11.82 -14.57 -12.66
CA TRP A 279 12.20 -13.83 -11.45
C TRP A 279 13.72 -13.71 -11.38
#